data_AF-A0A2G6KY10-F1
#
_entry.id   AF-A0A2G6KY10-F1
#
_cell.length_a   1.000
_cell.length_b   1.000
_cell.length_c   1.000
_cell.angle_alpha   90.00
_cell.angle_beta   90.00
_cell.angle_gamma   90.00
#
_symmetry.space_group_name_H-M   'P 1'
#
loop_
_entity.id
_entity.type
_entity.pdbx_description
1 polymer ?
#
loop_
_entity_poly.entity_id
_entity_poly.type
_entity_poly.pdbx_seq_one_letter_code
_entity_poly.pdbx_strand_id
1 'polypeptide(L)' 'MSLSEIVNARRGVSPKMAIKLAKAFGGSAKSWLGMQMAYDLWQAEQEYTADDMQAFEPAV' A
#
# COMPACT_ATOMS: atom_id res chain seq x y z
N MET A 1 -8.50 -18.90 3.20
CA MET A 1 -8.18 -17.47 3.01
C MET A 1 -8.87 -17.01 1.73
N SER A 2 -10.00 -16.31 1.87
CA SER A 2 -10.86 -15.96 0.74
C SER A 2 -10.36 -14.70 0.04
N LEU A 3 -10.44 -14.72 -1.29
CA LEU A 3 -10.24 -13.56 -2.18
C LEU A 3 -11.06 -12.33 -1.73
N SER A 4 -12.15 -12.56 -0.99
CA SER A 4 -13.06 -11.56 -0.44
C SER A 4 -12.40 -10.53 0.47
N GLU A 5 -11.35 -10.87 1.23
CA GLU A 5 -10.72 -9.89 2.13
C GLU A 5 -9.89 -8.82 1.41
N ILE A 6 -9.45 -9.15 0.19
CA ILE A 6 -8.59 -8.29 -0.64
C ILE A 6 -9.45 -7.37 -1.50
N VAL A 7 -10.59 -7.88 -1.98
CA VAL A 7 -11.62 -7.05 -2.63
C VAL A 7 -12.23 -6.04 -1.65
N ASN A 8 -12.32 -6.40 -0.36
CA ASN A 8 -12.91 -5.53 0.67
C ASN A 8 -11.93 -4.50 1.26
N ALA A 9 -10.75 -4.29 0.67
CA ALA A 9 -9.71 -3.35 1.17
C ALA A 9 -9.35 -3.53 2.66
N ARG A 10 -9.67 -4.68 3.25
CA ARG A 10 -9.40 -5.00 4.66
C ARG A 10 -7.99 -5.53 4.88
N ARG A 11 -7.26 -5.84 3.81
CA ARG A 11 -5.91 -6.39 3.84
C ARG A 11 -5.13 -5.82 2.65
N GLY A 12 -4.04 -5.09 2.91
CA GLY A 12 -3.18 -4.53 1.86
C GLY A 12 -2.63 -5.59 0.90
N VAL A 13 -2.27 -5.17 -0.31
CA VAL A 13 -1.70 -6.03 -1.35
C VAL A 13 -0.27 -6.44 -0.98
N SER A 14 -0.12 -7.62 -0.38
CA SER A 14 1.20 -8.23 -0.17
C SER A 14 1.84 -8.69 -1.50
N PRO A 15 3.18 -8.90 -1.56
CA PRO A 15 3.85 -9.37 -2.77
C PRO A 15 3.26 -10.67 -3.36
N LYS A 16 2.89 -11.62 -2.49
CA LYS A 16 2.24 -12.88 -2.92
C LYS A 16 0.86 -12.63 -3.55
N MET A 17 0.14 -11.62 -3.07
CA MET A 17 -1.15 -11.23 -3.64
C MET A 17 -1.00 -10.47 -4.94
N ALA A 18 0.00 -9.58 -5.04
CA ALA A 18 0.32 -8.91 -6.29
C ALA A 18 0.63 -9.90 -7.43
N ILE A 19 1.34 -11.00 -7.14
CA ILE A 19 1.59 -12.08 -8.11
C ILE A 19 0.28 -12.77 -8.52
N LYS A 20 -0.61 -13.07 -7.57
CA LYS A 20 -1.91 -13.68 -7.86
C LYS A 20 -2.80 -12.76 -8.71
N LEU A 21 -2.83 -11.46 -8.41
CA LEU A 21 -3.58 -10.46 -9.15
C LEU A 21 -3.04 -10.31 -10.57
N ALA A 22 -1.71 -10.26 -10.74
CA ALA A 22 -1.09 -10.23 -12.07
C ALA A 22 -1.44 -11.46 -12.91
N LYS A 23 -1.47 -12.66 -12.29
CA LYS A 23 -1.86 -13.90 -12.98
C LYS A 23 -3.35 -13.97 -13.31
N ALA A 24 -4.21 -13.43 -12.45
CA ALA A 24 -5.66 -13.52 -12.60
C ALA A 24 -6.25 -12.45 -13.52
N PHE A 25 -5.70 -11.23 -13.48
CA PHE A 25 -6.28 -10.04 -14.11
C PHE A 25 -5.32 -9.33 -15.06
N GLY A 26 -4.08 -9.81 -15.19
CA GLY A 26 -3.05 -9.16 -16.00
C GLY A 26 -2.32 -8.02 -15.28
N GLY A 27 -1.47 -7.32 -16.04
CA GLY A 27 -0.52 -6.34 -15.48
C GLY A 27 0.69 -7.00 -14.81
N SER A 28 1.44 -6.22 -14.02
CA SER A 28 2.63 -6.69 -13.31
C SER A 28 2.44 -6.65 -11.80
N ALA A 29 3.05 -7.59 -11.07
CA ALA A 29 3.04 -7.57 -9.60
C ALA A 29 3.60 -6.25 -9.04
N LYS A 30 4.59 -5.66 -9.72
CA LYS A 30 5.14 -4.35 -9.36
C LYS A 30 4.11 -3.23 -9.47
N SER A 31 3.28 -3.24 -10.52
CA SER A 31 2.20 -2.26 -10.69
C SER A 31 1.18 -2.36 -9.56
N TRP A 32 0.80 -3.59 -9.17
CA TRP A 32 -0.10 -3.83 -8.05
C TRP A 32 0.46 -3.34 -6.71
N LEU A 33 1.74 -3.58 -6.45
CA LEU A 33 2.42 -3.06 -5.25
C LEU A 33 2.55 -1.54 -5.28
N GLY A 34 2.80 -0.95 -6.45
CA GLY A 34 2.86 0.51 -6.61
C GLY A 34 1.54 1.18 -6.25
N MET A 35 0.41 0.58 -6.63
CA MET A 35 -0.91 1.08 -6.24
C MET A 35 -1.15 0.99 -4.72
N GLN A 36 -0.73 -0.10 -4.09
CA GLN A 36 -0.82 -0.23 -2.63
C GLN A 36 0.03 0.85 -1.93
N MET A 37 1.26 1.05 -2.38
CA MET A 37 2.16 2.05 -1.79
C MET A 37 1.63 3.48 -1.97
N ALA A 38 1.04 3.79 -3.12
CA ALA A 38 0.41 5.09 -3.35
C ALA A 38 -0.82 5.30 -2.43
N TYR A 39 -1.62 4.25 -2.22
CA TYR A 39 -2.75 4.30 -1.31
C TYR A 39 -2.31 4.46 0.15
N ASP A 40 -1.31 3.69 0.59
CA ASP A 40 -0.73 3.79 1.93
C ASP A 40 -0.17 5.19 2.19
N LEU A 41 0.52 5.77 1.21
CA LEU A 41 1.04 7.13 1.29
C LEU A 41 -0.10 8.14 1.41
N TRP A 42 -1.11 8.06 0.55
CA TRP A 42 -2.26 8.95 0.60
C TRP A 42 -2.97 8.89 1.96
N GLN A 43 -3.16 7.70 2.52
CA GLN A 43 -3.72 7.54 3.87
C GLN A 43 -2.83 8.17 4.94
N ALA A 44 -1.51 7.93 4.88
CA ALA A 44 -0.56 8.52 5.81
C ALA A 44 -0.56 10.05 5.73
N GLU A 45 -0.71 10.63 4.54
CA GLU A 45 -0.86 12.07 4.34
C GLU A 45 -2.16 12.63 4.94
N GLN A 46 -3.23 11.84 5.02
CA GLN A 46 -4.46 12.27 5.70
C GLN A 46 -4.33 12.21 7.24
N GLU A 47 -3.50 11.29 7.74
CA GLU A 47 -3.25 11.14 9.18
C GLU A 47 -2.16 12.08 9.70
N TYR A 48 -1.17 12.44 8.87
CA TYR A 48 -0.13 13.42 9.19
C TYR A 48 -0.75 14.81 9.29
N THR A 49 -0.84 15.32 10.52
CA THR A 49 -1.15 16.73 10.79
C THR A 49 0.15 17.52 10.94
N ALA A 50 0.12 18.84 10.68
CA ALA A 50 1.32 19.70 10.68
C ALA A 50 2.16 19.67 11.98
N ASP A 51 1.66 19.05 13.05
CA ASP A 51 2.32 18.87 14.34
C ASP A 51 3.42 17.77 14.32
N ASP A 52 3.38 16.84 13.37
CA ASP A 52 4.37 15.75 13.26
C ASP A 52 5.70 16.17 12.60
N MET A 53 5.80 17.43 12.15
CA MET A 53 7.00 17.98 11.50
C MET A 53 8.15 18.29 12.48
N GLN A 54 8.00 18.04 13.78
CA GLN A 54 8.97 18.47 14.80
C GLN A 54 10.10 17.46 15.10
N ALA A 55 10.16 16.30 14.45
CA ALA A 55 11.12 15.27 14.83
C ALA A 55 11.80 14.56 13.64
N PHE A 56 12.54 15.30 12.82
CA PHE A 56 13.66 14.72 12.08
C PHE A 56 14.84 15.70 12.11
N GLU A 57 15.58 15.69 13.21
CA GLU A 57 16.99 16.11 13.17
C GLU A 57 17.74 15.01 12.40
N PRO A 58 18.26 15.25 11.18
CA PRO A 58 19.14 14.29 10.55
C PRO A 58 20.42 14.22 11.39
N ALA A 59 20.63 13.10 12.06
CA ALA A 59 21.90 12.82 12.72
C ALA A 59 23.01 12.81 11.66
N VAL A 60 23.75 13.92 11.59
CA VAL A 60 25.02 14.07 10.87
C VAL A 60 26.07 13.19 11.50
#